data_AF-A0A7K3T9E4-F1
#
_entry.id   AF-A0A7K3T9E4-F1
#
_cell.length_a   1.000
_cell.length_b   1.000
_cell.length_c   1.000
_cell.angle_alpha   90.00
_cell.angle_beta   90.00
_cell.angle_gamma   90.00
#
_symmetry.space_group_name_H-M   'P 1'
#
loop_
_entity.id
_entity.type
_entity.pdbx_description
1 polymer ?
#
loop_
_entity_poly.entity_id
_entity_poly.type
_entity_poly.pdbx_seq_one_letter_code
_entity_poly.pdbx_strand_id
1 'polypeptide(L)' 'MTYSNLIEKGAGETEIRAYLVDGDTVPVTMRIPANLRDSAKEAAALRGMSFSAFVRTCIINELVKDGER' A
#
# COMPACT_ATOMS: atom_id res chain seq x y z
N MET A 1 14.03 -11.60 -3.65
CA MET A 1 12.71 -12.28 -3.66
C MET A 1 11.69 -11.31 -4.24
N THR A 2 10.73 -11.77 -5.05
CA THR A 2 9.67 -10.91 -5.61
C THR A 2 8.35 -11.15 -4.89
N TYR A 3 7.41 -10.20 -4.96
CA TYR A 3 6.05 -10.38 -4.45
C TYR A 3 5.36 -11.62 -5.04
N SER A 4 5.45 -11.87 -6.35
CA SER A 4 4.85 -13.06 -6.98
C SER A 4 5.35 -14.37 -6.40
N ASN A 5 6.65 -14.46 -6.06
CA ASN A 5 7.20 -15.64 -5.40
C ASN A 5 6.60 -15.89 -4.01
N LEU A 6 6.19 -14.84 -3.28
CA LEU A 6 5.52 -14.99 -1.98
C LEU A 6 4.11 -15.55 -2.16
N ILE A 7 3.38 -15.06 -3.15
CA ILE A 7 2.03 -15.53 -3.46
C ILE A 7 2.06 -17.00 -3.90
N GLU A 8 2.97 -17.36 -4.81
CA GLU A 8 3.12 -18.76 -5.28
C GLU A 8 3.48 -19.75 -4.16
N LYS A 9 4.13 -19.27 -3.09
CA LYS A 9 4.51 -20.09 -1.94
C LYS A 9 3.44 -20.13 -0.84
N GLY A 10 2.32 -19.44 -1.01
CA GLY A 10 1.26 -19.35 -0.01
C GLY A 10 1.71 -18.61 1.25
N ALA A 11 2.53 -17.56 1.10
CA ALA A 11 2.95 -16.72 2.21
C ALA A 11 1.74 -16.16 2.96
N GLY A 12 1.78 -16.19 4.30
CA GLY A 12 0.71 -15.65 5.12
C GLY A 12 0.66 -14.11 5.10
N GLU A 13 -0.46 -13.53 5.55
CA GLU A 13 -0.65 -12.08 5.62
C GLU A 13 0.54 -11.35 6.28
N THR A 14 1.01 -11.85 7.43
CA THR A 14 2.15 -11.24 8.14
C THR A 14 3.42 -11.23 7.31
N GLU A 15 3.70 -12.29 6.56
CA GLU A 15 4.89 -12.40 5.71
C GLU A 15 4.79 -11.47 4.51
N ILE A 16 3.61 -11.39 3.87
CA ILE A 16 3.36 -10.47 2.77
C ILE A 16 3.51 -9.01 3.25
N ARG A 17 2.92 -8.66 4.40
CA ARG A 17 3.04 -7.31 4.98
C ARG A 17 4.49 -6.96 5.29
N ALA A 18 5.24 -7.89 5.89
CA ALA A 18 6.65 -7.69 6.20
C ALA A 18 7.45 -7.39 4.92
N TYR A 19 7.24 -8.17 3.85
CA TYR A 19 7.90 -7.93 2.57
C TYR A 19 7.56 -6.56 1.95
N LEU A 20 6.29 -6.14 2.00
CA LEU A 20 5.85 -4.88 1.38
C LEU A 20 6.39 -3.61 2.06
N VAL A 21 6.84 -3.72 3.31
CA VAL A 21 7.47 -2.62 4.05
C VAL A 21 9.00 -2.74 4.12
N ASP A 22 9.54 -3.89 3.71
CA ASP A 22 10.98 -4.18 3.71
C ASP A 22 11.61 -3.69 2.40
N GLY A 23 12.12 -2.46 2.43
CA GLY A 23 12.83 -1.87 1.30
C GLY A 23 13.08 -0.36 1.43
N ASP A 24 13.94 0.15 0.54
CA ASP A 24 14.23 1.58 0.47
C ASP A 24 13.01 2.37 -0.02
N THR A 25 12.85 3.58 0.51
CA THR A 25 11.78 4.48 0.07
C THR A 25 12.15 5.14 -1.27
N VAL A 26 11.38 4.87 -2.32
CA VAL A 26 11.56 5.45 -3.66
C VAL A 26 10.46 6.48 -3.95
N PRO A 27 10.78 7.68 -4.46
CA PRO A 27 9.77 8.67 -4.83
C PRO A 27 8.98 8.22 -6.07
N VAL A 28 7.66 8.40 -6.03
CA VAL A 28 6.75 8.10 -7.14
C VAL A 28 5.95 9.35 -7.50
N THR A 29 5.93 9.72 -8.78
CA THR A 29 5.08 10.80 -9.30
C THR A 29 3.87 10.21 -10.01
N MET A 30 2.66 10.59 -9.59
CA MET A 30 1.41 10.13 -10.19
C MET A 30 0.46 11.30 -10.48
N ARG A 31 -0.30 11.18 -11.57
CA ARG A 31 -1.39 12.11 -11.90
C ARG A 31 -2.71 11.50 -11.45
N ILE A 32 -3.47 12.24 -10.66
CA ILE A 32 -4.80 11.85 -10.19
C ILE A 32 -5.76 13.05 -10.31
N PRO A 33 -7.07 12.83 -10.48
CA PRO A 33 -8.05 13.91 -10.46
C PRO A 33 -7.97 14.74 -9.18
N ALA A 34 -8.17 16.05 -9.27
CA ALA A 34 -8.09 16.96 -8.12
C ALA A 34 -9.04 16.55 -6.98
N ASN A 35 -10.28 16.19 -7.32
CA ASN A 35 -11.28 15.75 -6.34
C ASN A 35 -10.82 14.49 -5.59
N LEU A 36 -10.21 13.52 -6.27
CA LEU A 36 -9.68 12.32 -5.63
C LEU A 36 -8.54 12.65 -4.67
N ARG A 37 -7.60 13.50 -5.09
CA ARG A 37 -6.49 13.96 -4.24
C ARG A 37 -7.00 14.64 -2.98
N ASP A 38 -7.94 15.56 -3.12
CA ASP A 38 -8.39 16.42 -2.03
C ASP A 38 -9.24 15.63 -1.03
N SER A 39 -10.18 14.79 -1.50
CA SER A 39 -10.94 13.90 -0.62
C SER A 39 -10.04 12.90 0.11
N ALA A 40 -9.03 12.35 -0.56
CA ALA A 40 -8.11 11.42 0.08
C ALA A 40 -7.16 12.12 1.08
N LYS A 41 -6.81 13.40 0.85
CA LYS A 41 -6.07 14.21 1.82
C LYS A 41 -6.90 14.47 3.08
N GLU A 42 -8.17 14.78 2.94
CA GLU A 42 -9.11 14.93 4.07
C GLU A 42 -9.25 13.61 4.85
N ALA A 43 -9.46 12.50 4.14
CA ALA A 43 -9.55 11.17 4.75
C ALA A 43 -8.28 10.78 5.51
N ALA A 44 -7.09 11.12 4.98
CA ALA A 44 -5.82 10.90 5.65
C ALA A 44 -5.71 11.72 6.95
N ALA A 45 -6.09 13.00 6.90
CA ALA A 45 -6.08 13.89 8.06
C ALA A 45 -7.03 13.40 9.17
N LEU A 46 -8.23 12.95 8.82
CA LEU A 46 -9.18 12.33 9.77
C LEU A 46 -8.63 11.08 10.45
N ARG A 47 -7.69 10.38 9.80
CA ARG A 47 -7.00 9.19 10.34
C ARG A 47 -5.69 9.52 11.05
N GLY A 48 -5.35 10.81 11.21
CA GLY A 48 -4.12 11.25 11.86
C GLY A 48 -2.84 10.87 11.09
N MET A 49 -2.92 10.69 9.77
CA MET A 49 -1.78 10.30 8.94
C MET A 49 -1.57 11.21 7.73
N SER A 50 -0.36 11.19 7.16
CA SER A 50 -0.08 11.93 5.93
C SER A 50 -0.79 11.29 4.73
N PHE A 51 -1.05 12.08 3.68
CA PHE A 51 -1.62 11.57 2.43
C PHE A 51 -0.79 10.43 1.83
N SER A 52 0.55 10.52 1.86
CA SER A 52 1.43 9.47 1.36
C SER A 52 1.37 8.19 2.21
N ALA A 53 1.23 8.30 3.53
CA ALA A 53 1.01 7.15 4.40
C ALA A 53 -0.33 6.47 4.08
N PHE A 54 -1.39 7.26 3.90
CA PHE A 54 -2.72 6.75 3.52
C PHE A 54 -2.68 5.99 2.19
N VAL A 55 -2.07 6.56 1.14
CA VAL A 55 -1.92 5.89 -0.16
C VAL A 55 -1.11 4.59 -0.04
N ARG A 56 0.01 4.59 0.70
CA ARG A 56 0.80 3.38 0.94
C ARG A 56 -0.02 2.29 1.65
N THR A 57 -0.79 2.66 2.68
CA THR A 57 -1.68 1.72 3.39
C THR A 57 -2.74 1.13 2.46
N CYS A 58 -3.34 1.94 1.57
CA CYS A 58 -4.28 1.44 0.57
C CYS A 58 -3.64 0.38 -0.34
N ILE A 59 -2.44 0.63 -0.85
CA ILE A 59 -1.72 -0.31 -1.73
C ILE A 59 -1.38 -1.60 -0.98
N ILE A 60 -0.84 -1.50 0.24
CA ILE A 60 -0.50 -2.68 1.05
C ILE A 60 -1.75 -3.53 1.32
N ASN A 61 -2.85 -2.91 1.72
CA ASN A 61 -4.08 -3.64 2.01
C ASN A 61 -4.68 -4.32 0.78
N GLU A 62 -4.51 -3.75 -0.41
CA GLU A 62 -4.95 -4.40 -1.64
C GLU A 62 -4.07 -5.61 -1.97
N LEU A 63 -2.75 -5.46 -1.92
CA LEU A 63 -1.80 -6.53 -2.21
C LEU A 63 -1.83 -7.67 -1.18
N VAL A 64 -2.20 -7.38 0.07
CA VAL A 64 -2.40 -8.43 1.09
C VAL A 64 -3.63 -9.27 0.76
N LYS A 65 -4.76 -8.64 0.42
CA LYS A 65 -6.00 -9.35 0.05
C LYS A 65 -5.82 -10.24 -1.17
N ASP A 66 -5.08 -9.78 -2.17
CA ASP A 66 -4.80 -10.57 -3.37
C ASP A 66 -3.97 -11.83 -3.05
N GLY A 67 -3.15 -11.79 -2.01
CA GLY A 67 -2.34 -12.93 -1.58
C GLY A 67 -3.08 -13.97 -0.72
N GLU A 68 -4.30 -13.66 -0.26
CA GLU A 68 -5.16 -14.59 0.48
C GLU A 68 -6.02 -15.48 -0.43
N ARG A 69 -5.97 -15.26 -1.76
CA ARG A 69 -6.91 -15.83 -2.72
C ARG A 69 -6.43 -17.10 -3.42
#